data_AF-A0A966IT15-F1
#
_entry.id   AF-A0A966IT15-F1
#
_cell.length_a   1.000
_cell.length_b   1.000
_cell.length_c   1.000
_cell.angle_alpha   90.00
_cell.angle_beta   90.00
_cell.angle_gamma   90.00
#
_symmetry.space_group_name_H-M   'P 1'
#
loop_
_entity.id
_entity.type
_entity.pdbx_description
1 polymer ?
#
loop_
_entity_poly.entity_id
_entity_poly.type
_entity_poly.pdbx_seq_one_letter_code
_entity_poly.pdbx_strand_id
1 'polypeptide(L)' 'ASLSLSAGTFVCNHVFYAVQHFCRDKNVQSGFIHVPLMESQKDEFPGLPTLNLEVLVKAIKAVIKALS' A
#
# COMPACT_ATOMS: atom_id res chain seq x y z
N ALA A 1 11.48 1.77 -3.85
CA ALA A 1 10.03 1.94 -4.06
C ALA A 1 9.79 2.18 -5.56
N SER A 2 8.62 1.82 -6.08
CA SER A 2 8.24 2.00 -7.48
C SER A 2 6.76 2.37 -7.58
N LEU A 3 6.37 3.03 -8.68
CA LEU A 3 4.97 3.28 -8.99
C LEU A 3 4.34 2.00 -9.55
N SER A 4 3.20 1.58 -8.98
CA SER A 4 2.38 0.53 -9.57
C SER A 4 1.30 1.14 -10.45
N LEU A 5 1.17 0.64 -11.68
CA LEU A 5 0.09 1.03 -12.61
C LEU A 5 -1.15 0.15 -12.46
N SER A 6 -1.14 -0.81 -11.54
CA SER A 6 -2.29 -1.66 -11.20
C SER A 6 -2.31 -2.00 -9.71
N ALA A 7 -3.47 -1.88 -9.08
CA ALA A 7 -3.71 -2.38 -7.71
C ALA A 7 -4.26 -3.83 -7.72
N GLY A 8 -4.25 -4.49 -8.88
CA GLY A 8 -4.87 -5.81 -9.08
C GLY A 8 -6.39 -5.70 -9.26
N THR A 9 -7.07 -6.84 -9.12
CA THR A 9 -8.54 -6.94 -9.29
C THR A 9 -9.25 -7.55 -8.07
N PHE A 10 -8.52 -7.70 -6.95
CA PHE A 10 -9.10 -8.16 -5.69
C PHE A 10 -9.56 -6.98 -4.82
N VAL A 11 -9.79 -7.23 -3.53
CA VAL A 11 -10.35 -6.26 -2.59
C VAL A 11 -9.52 -4.98 -2.44
N CYS A 12 -8.19 -5.04 -2.57
CA CYS A 12 -7.33 -3.86 -2.51
C CYS A 12 -7.73 -2.81 -3.55
N ASN A 13 -7.90 -3.23 -4.81
CA ASN A 13 -8.34 -2.34 -5.88
C ASN A 13 -9.78 -1.87 -5.70
N HIS A 14 -10.67 -2.75 -5.20
CA HIS A 14 -12.05 -2.36 -4.89
C HIS A 14 -12.11 -1.23 -3.86
N VAL A 15 -11.40 -1.37 -2.73
CA VAL A 15 -11.34 -0.34 -1.69
C VAL A 15 -10.69 0.93 -2.21
N PHE A 16 -9.58 0.81 -2.95
CA PHE A 16 -8.94 1.97 -3.57
C PHE A 16 -9.91 2.73 -4.48
N TYR A 17 -10.59 2.04 -5.40
CA TYR A 17 -11.57 2.64 -6.29
C TYR A 17 -12.73 3.30 -5.52
N ALA A 18 -13.30 2.61 -4.53
CA ALA A 18 -14.40 3.13 -3.74
C ALA A 18 -14.04 4.42 -2.99
N VAL A 19 -12.84 4.47 -2.40
CA VAL A 19 -12.34 5.68 -1.71
C VAL A 19 -12.10 6.82 -2.70
N GLN A 20 -11.46 6.54 -3.84
CA GLN A 20 -11.25 7.55 -4.89
C GLN A 20 -12.59 8.11 -5.39
N HIS A 21 -13.56 7.23 -5.65
CA HIS A 21 -14.89 7.62 -6.09
C HIS A 21 -15.61 8.47 -5.04
N PHE A 22 -15.55 8.07 -3.77
CA PHE A 22 -16.16 8.82 -2.68
C PHE A 22 -15.51 10.20 -2.49
N CYS A 23 -14.19 10.33 -2.69
CA CYS A 23 -13.47 11.58 -2.54
C CYS A 23 -13.48 12.48 -3.78
N ARG A 24 -14.05 12.03 -4.91
CA ARG A 24 -14.01 12.74 -6.20
C ARG A 24 -14.37 14.23 -6.12
N ASP A 25 -15.42 14.55 -5.37
CA ASP A 25 -15.94 15.92 -5.26
C ASP A 25 -15.60 16.57 -3.90
N LYS A 26 -14.63 15.99 -3.18
CA LYS A 26 -14.16 16.48 -1.87
C LYS A 26 -12.77 17.08 -2.03
N ASN A 27 -12.47 18.14 -1.28
CA ASN A 27 -11.11 18.69 -1.20
C ASN A 27 -10.23 17.85 -0.26
N VAL A 28 -10.08 16.55 -0.55
CA VAL A 28 -9.32 15.58 0.24
C VAL A 28 -8.46 14.76 -0.70
N GLN A 29 -7.15 14.71 -0.44
CA GLN A 29 -6.24 13.82 -1.15
C GLN A 29 -6.47 12.38 -0.71
N SER A 30 -6.51 11.45 -1.67
CA SER A 30 -6.65 10.02 -1.40
C SER A 30 -5.71 9.22 -2.30
N GLY A 31 -5.27 8.05 -1.83
CA GLY A 31 -4.33 7.19 -2.57
C GLY A 31 -4.30 5.78 -1.99
N PHE A 32 -3.45 4.91 -2.56
CA PHE A 32 -3.27 3.54 -2.10
C PHE A 32 -1.80 3.11 -2.24
N ILE A 33 -1.30 2.34 -1.27
CA ILE A 33 0.08 1.86 -1.22
C ILE A 33 0.04 0.37 -0.91
N HIS A 34 0.64 -0.45 -1.78
CA HIS A 34 0.94 -1.84 -1.45
C HIS A 34 2.26 -1.94 -0.69
N VAL A 35 2.31 -2.85 0.27
CA VAL A 35 3.52 -3.27 0.97
C VAL A 35 3.83 -4.73 0.67
N PRO A 36 5.10 -5.14 0.61
CA PRO A 36 5.46 -6.55 0.49
C PRO A 36 5.09 -7.34 1.76
N LEU A 37 5.23 -8.65 1.67
CA LEU A 37 5.05 -9.56 2.82
C LEU A 37 6.01 -9.23 3.95
N MET A 38 5.58 -9.48 5.19
CA MET A 38 6.46 -9.39 6.35
C MET A 38 7.32 -10.65 6.47
N GLU A 39 8.49 -10.53 7.10
CA GLU A 39 9.34 -11.68 7.42
C GLU A 39 8.60 -12.76 8.23
N SER A 40 7.66 -12.39 9.09
CA SER A 40 6.82 -13.32 9.86
C SER A 40 5.88 -14.17 8.99
N GLN A 41 5.65 -13.78 7.74
CA GLN A 41 4.80 -14.51 6.79
C GLN A 41 5.61 -15.43 5.86
N LYS A 42 6.94 -15.48 6.03
CA LYS A 42 7.83 -16.22 5.13
C LYS A 42 7.49 -17.71 5.04
N ASP A 43 7.08 -18.33 6.15
CA ASP A 43 6.78 -19.76 6.20
C ASP A 43 5.44 -20.09 5.49
N GLU A 44 4.48 -19.17 5.51
CA GLU A 44 3.21 -19.29 4.78
C GLU A 44 3.41 -19.07 3.27
N PHE A 45 4.40 -18.25 2.89
CA PHE A 45 4.67 -17.87 1.51
C PHE A 45 6.14 -18.11 1.10
N PRO A 46 6.56 -19.39 1.00
CA PRO A 46 7.95 -19.74 0.76
C PRO A 46 8.44 -19.24 -0.60
N GLY A 47 9.62 -18.62 -0.61
CA GLY A 47 10.29 -18.12 -1.82
C GLY A 47 9.82 -16.75 -2.30
N LEU A 48 8.79 -16.16 -1.69
CA LEU A 48 8.37 -14.79 -1.98
C LEU A 48 9.21 -13.75 -1.21
N PRO A 49 9.45 -12.56 -1.79
CA PRO A 49 10.21 -11.52 -1.12
C PRO A 49 9.45 -10.99 0.11
N THR A 50 10.18 -10.87 1.21
CA THR A 50 9.68 -10.31 2.47
C THR A 50 10.47 -9.07 2.89
N LEU A 51 9.92 -8.30 3.81
CA LEU A 51 10.58 -7.15 4.42
C LEU A 51 10.34 -7.13 5.93
N ASN A 52 11.32 -6.61 6.67
CA ASN A 52 11.17 -6.39 8.11
C ASN A 52 10.10 -5.33 8.41
N LEU A 53 9.29 -5.56 9.44
CA LEU A 53 8.18 -4.68 9.84
C LEU A 53 8.65 -3.25 10.15
N GLU A 54 9.80 -3.08 10.79
CA GLU A 54 10.31 -1.74 11.13
C GLU A 54 10.63 -0.93 9.87
N VAL A 55 11.12 -1.59 8.82
CA VAL A 55 11.41 -0.96 7.53
C VAL A 55 10.10 -0.56 6.84
N LEU A 56 9.06 -1.41 6.89
CA LEU A 56 7.73 -1.07 6.38
C LEU A 56 7.16 0.17 7.08
N VAL A 57 7.20 0.20 8.41
CA VAL A 57 6.72 1.34 9.20
C VAL A 57 7.50 2.61 8.87
N LYS A 58 8.83 2.52 8.78
CA LYS A 58 9.68 3.67 8.40
C LYS A 58 9.32 4.19 7.00
N ALA A 59 9.07 3.29 6.04
CA ALA A 59 8.71 3.66 4.68
C ALA A 59 7.36 4.37 4.62
N ILE A 60 6.32 3.86 5.30
CA ILE A 60 5.00 4.49 5.32
C ILE A 60 5.05 5.86 6.01
N LYS A 61 5.80 6.00 7.11
CA LYS A 61 6.02 7.31 7.75
C LYS A 61 6.69 8.31 6.81
N ALA A 62 7.67 7.87 6.02
CA ALA A 62 8.33 8.73 5.04
C ALA A 62 7.38 9.18 3.93
N VAL A 63 6.48 8.30 3.46
CA VAL A 63 5.46 8.67 2.46
C VAL A 63 4.49 9.71 3.02
N ILE A 64 3.95 9.47 4.23
CA ILE A 64 3.01 10.42 4.86
C ILE A 64 3.67 11.80 5.02
N LYS A 65 4.93 11.84 5.48
CA LYS A 65 5.70 13.09 5.63
C LYS A 65 5.94 13.82 4.30
N ALA A 66 6.02 13.09 3.19
CA ALA A 66 6.21 13.70 1.87
C ALA A 66 4.91 14.25 1.27
N LEU A 67 3.74 13.86 1.81
CA LEU A 67 2.42 14.31 1.38
C LEU A 67 1.90 15.50 2.23
N SER A 68 2.47 15.71 3.41
CA SER A 68 2.15 16.81 4.33
C SER A 68 2.83 18.11 3.96
#